data_AF-A0A9N9QTJ9-F1
#
_entry.id   AF-A0A9N9QTJ9-F1
#
_cell.length_a   1.000
_cell.length_b   1.000
_cell.length_c   1.000
_cell.angle_alpha   90.00
_cell.angle_beta   90.00
_cell.angle_gamma   90.00
#
_symmetry.space_group_name_H-M   'P 1'
#
loop_
_entity.id
_entity.type
_entity.pdbx_description
1 polymer ?
#
loop_
_entity_poly.entity_id
_entity_poly.type
_entity_poly.pdbx_seq_one_letter_code
_entity_poly.pdbx_strand_id
1 'polypeptide(L)'
;MYTLMLLLVMITACVTLAPGLQNDLRKVPFCANSTGTALIPGSLKVDCDQAVGYLAVYRICFAACLFFVLMALIMIGVRSSKDPRAGIQNGFWGIKYLLVIGGIIGAFFIPEGQFAQTWMVFGMIGGFCFIVIQLILIIDFAHSWAENWVSKYEETQSRGWYAALLLAMLTCFTLTITGIVLLYVFYTKSSGCDLSKFFISINLILVVIASAVSILPAVQEHQPRSGLLQSSVVSLYVLYLTWSALSNASAECNFISGGNQSSFDKQSVIGLVIWVCSMLYSSIRTASSSSKITMSEHILAKEGSGGQGGLIANEEGGDSGEAGRGGTSEEAKVFDNEADSVAYSWTFFHIVFALATLYIMMTLTNWYNPSSELSKENAASMWIKITSSWLCIGLYIWTLAAPAVFPDRDFS
;
A
#
# COMPACT_ATOMS: atom_id res chain seq x y z
N MET A 1 3.55 16.23 2.90
CA MET A 1 2.96 16.58 4.21
C MET A 1 1.93 15.56 4.71
N TYR A 2 0.87 15.23 3.95
CA TYR A 2 -0.09 14.20 4.36
C TYR A 2 0.55 12.84 4.69
N THR A 3 1.57 12.43 3.92
CA THR A 3 2.38 11.23 4.20
C THR A 3 3.10 11.32 5.54
N LEU A 4 3.72 12.46 5.85
CA LEU A 4 4.37 12.69 7.14
C LEU A 4 3.36 12.63 8.29
N MET A 5 2.17 13.21 8.11
CA MET A 5 1.10 13.15 9.10
C MET A 5 0.69 11.70 9.38
N LEU A 6 0.48 10.89 8.33
CA LEU A 6 0.13 9.48 8.48
C LEU A 6 1.27 8.65 9.10
N LEU A 7 2.53 8.96 8.79
CA LEU A 7 3.69 8.34 9.43
C LEU A 7 3.75 8.66 10.93
N LEU A 8 3.47 9.90 11.33
CA LEU A 8 3.40 10.29 12.75
C LEU A 8 2.25 9.58 13.48
N VAL A 9 1.09 9.43 12.83
CA VAL A 9 -0.02 8.62 13.36
C VAL A 9 0.41 7.17 13.55
N MET A 10 1.10 6.57 12.56
CA MET A 10 1.60 5.20 12.65
C MET A 10 2.63 5.04 13.79
N ILE A 11 3.58 5.96 13.93
CA ILE A 11 4.56 5.95 15.03
C ILE A 11 3.84 6.02 16.38
N THR A 12 2.86 6.91 16.50
CA THR A 12 2.04 7.04 17.73
C THR A 12 1.30 5.75 18.04
N ALA A 13 0.69 5.11 17.04
CA ALA A 13 0.03 3.81 17.19
C ALA A 13 1.03 2.71 17.64
N CYS A 14 2.21 2.62 17.03
CA CYS A 14 3.27 1.69 17.44
C CYS A 14 3.72 1.92 18.90
N VAL A 15 3.83 3.17 19.34
CA VAL A 15 4.18 3.51 20.72
C VAL A 15 3.13 2.96 21.70
N THR A 16 1.85 2.97 21.34
CA THR A 16 0.78 2.38 22.19
C THR A 16 0.83 0.85 22.32
N LEU A 17 1.58 0.17 21.45
CA LEU A 17 1.82 -1.27 21.54
C LEU A 17 3.04 -1.61 22.41
N ALA A 18 3.81 -0.63 22.86
CA ALA A 18 4.98 -0.89 23.68
C ALA A 18 4.59 -1.53 25.03
N PRO A 19 5.30 -2.58 25.49
CA PRO A 19 4.95 -3.31 26.71
C PRO A 19 5.03 -2.45 27.98
N GLY A 20 5.89 -1.42 28.00
CA GLY A 20 6.02 -0.51 29.14
C GLY A 20 4.87 0.49 29.30
N LEU A 21 4.06 0.72 28.25
CA LEU A 21 3.01 1.74 28.27
C LEU A 21 1.64 1.18 28.68
N GLN A 22 1.50 -0.14 28.82
CA GLN A 22 0.23 -0.80 29.13
C GLN A 22 -0.35 -0.35 30.48
N ASN A 23 0.49 -0.16 31.50
CA ASN A 23 0.05 0.27 32.84
C ASN A 23 -0.52 1.69 32.85
N ASP A 24 -0.02 2.58 31.99
CA ASP A 24 -0.55 3.94 31.86
C ASP A 24 -1.74 3.99 30.93
N LEU A 25 -1.77 3.17 29.87
CA LEU A 25 -2.93 3.03 29.00
C LEU A 25 -4.15 2.44 29.73
N ARG A 26 -3.98 1.66 30.80
CA ARG A 26 -5.10 1.19 31.62
C ARG A 26 -5.84 2.31 32.36
N LYS A 27 -5.18 3.47 32.57
CA LYS A 27 -5.76 4.62 33.31
C LYS A 27 -6.59 5.54 32.42
N VAL A 28 -6.65 5.28 31.11
CA VAL A 28 -7.35 6.14 30.16
C VAL A 28 -8.88 5.94 30.26
N PRO A 29 -9.69 6.94 29.85
CA PRO A 29 -11.13 6.96 30.08
C PRO A 29 -11.89 5.74 29.53
N PHE A 30 -11.43 5.14 28.43
CA PHE A 30 -12.13 4.01 27.82
C PHE A 30 -12.05 2.70 28.64
N CYS A 31 -10.97 2.46 29.39
CA CYS A 31 -10.87 1.30 30.30
C CYS A 31 -11.40 1.62 31.71
N ALA A 32 -11.49 2.90 32.08
CA ALA A 32 -12.00 3.32 33.38
C ALA A 32 -13.53 3.10 33.52
N ASN A 33 -14.28 3.14 32.42
CA ASN A 33 -15.73 2.94 32.42
C ASN A 33 -16.15 1.46 32.39
N SER A 34 -15.21 0.52 32.28
CA SER A 34 -15.49 -0.92 32.26
C SER A 34 -15.98 -1.45 33.63
N THR A 35 -15.92 -0.63 34.69
CA THR A 35 -16.47 -0.90 36.03
C THR A 35 -17.73 -0.09 36.37
N GLY A 36 -18.25 0.75 35.47
CA GLY A 36 -19.34 1.68 35.78
C GLY A 36 -20.45 1.70 34.74
N THR A 37 -21.66 1.29 35.17
CA THR A 37 -22.97 1.51 34.53
C THR A 37 -23.33 0.65 33.31
N ALA A 38 -23.89 -0.52 33.63
CA ALA A 38 -24.79 -1.26 32.77
C ALA A 38 -26.06 -0.43 32.46
N LEU A 39 -26.19 0.02 31.22
CA LEU A 39 -27.48 0.38 30.61
C LEU A 39 -27.75 -0.42 29.32
N ILE A 40 -26.88 -1.36 28.96
CA ILE A 40 -27.07 -2.26 27.81
C ILE A 40 -26.79 -3.70 28.26
N PRO A 41 -27.77 -4.62 28.19
CA PRO A 41 -27.57 -6.01 28.54
C PRO A 41 -26.78 -6.68 27.40
N GLY A 42 -25.49 -6.89 27.61
CA GLY A 42 -24.61 -7.61 26.69
C GLY A 42 -23.32 -8.01 27.39
N SER A 43 -23.14 -9.31 27.59
CA SER A 43 -22.03 -9.95 28.31
C SER A 43 -20.71 -9.97 27.51
N LEU A 44 -20.28 -8.83 26.96
CA LEU A 44 -19.02 -8.73 26.21
C LEU A 44 -17.97 -7.96 27.03
N LYS A 45 -17.42 -8.63 28.05
CA LYS A 45 -16.20 -8.16 28.73
C LYS A 45 -15.02 -8.47 27.81
N VAL A 46 -14.57 -7.48 27.05
CA VAL A 46 -13.22 -7.53 26.45
C VAL A 46 -12.25 -7.17 27.57
N ASP A 47 -11.29 -8.04 27.87
CA ASP A 47 -10.33 -7.82 28.96
C ASP A 47 -9.39 -6.64 28.62
N CYS A 48 -9.65 -5.48 29.22
CA CYS A 48 -8.70 -4.37 29.37
C CYS A 48 -7.37 -4.80 30.03
N ASP A 49 -7.22 -6.04 30.48
CA ASP A 49 -5.95 -6.53 31.01
C ASP A 49 -5.00 -7.06 29.93
N GLN A 50 -5.50 -7.57 28.79
CA GLN A 50 -4.67 -8.26 27.80
C GLN A 50 -4.48 -7.49 26.47
N ALA A 51 -5.41 -6.63 26.05
CA ALA A 51 -5.41 -6.05 24.69
C ALA A 51 -5.57 -4.51 24.63
N VAL A 52 -5.18 -3.77 25.67
CA VAL A 52 -5.32 -2.29 25.72
C VAL A 52 -4.59 -1.62 24.57
N GLY A 53 -3.39 -2.10 24.23
CA GLY A 53 -2.62 -1.58 23.09
C GLY A 53 -3.38 -1.65 21.77
N TYR A 54 -4.06 -2.78 21.48
CA TYR A 54 -4.84 -2.92 20.25
C TYR A 54 -6.03 -1.97 20.24
N LEU A 55 -6.73 -1.83 21.37
CA LEU A 55 -7.86 -0.90 21.52
C LEU A 55 -7.44 0.57 21.36
N ALA A 56 -6.23 0.94 21.78
CA ALA A 56 -5.66 2.26 21.54
C ALA A 56 -5.36 2.49 20.06
N VAL A 57 -4.78 1.50 19.37
CA VAL A 57 -4.52 1.56 17.92
C VAL A 57 -5.82 1.77 17.13
N TYR A 58 -6.89 1.04 17.43
CA TYR A 58 -8.18 1.22 16.76
C TYR A 58 -8.69 2.67 16.84
N ARG A 59 -8.53 3.33 17.99
CA ARG A 59 -8.98 4.72 18.21
C ARG A 59 -8.09 5.76 17.51
N ILE A 60 -6.77 5.57 17.56
CA ILE A 60 -5.82 6.44 16.85
C ILE A 60 -6.07 6.39 15.34
N CYS A 61 -6.20 5.17 14.79
CA CYS A 61 -6.45 4.98 13.37
C CYS A 61 -7.87 5.41 12.96
N PHE A 62 -8.87 5.26 13.84
CA PHE A 62 -10.22 5.80 13.61
C PHE A 62 -10.20 7.31 13.37
N ALA A 63 -9.57 8.08 14.26
CA ALA A 63 -9.50 9.52 14.14
C ALA A 63 -8.79 9.98 12.85
N ALA A 64 -7.67 9.34 12.52
CA ALA A 64 -6.94 9.63 11.28
C ALA A 64 -7.75 9.26 10.03
N CYS A 65 -8.44 8.11 10.04
CA CYS A 65 -9.31 7.69 8.95
C CYS A 65 -10.45 8.70 8.72
N LEU A 66 -11.13 9.13 9.80
CA LEU A 66 -12.17 10.15 9.71
C LEU A 66 -11.65 11.48 9.13
N PHE A 67 -10.44 11.90 9.52
CA PHE A 67 -9.83 13.08 8.94
C PHE A 67 -9.62 12.94 7.42
N PHE A 68 -9.07 11.82 6.95
CA PHE A 68 -8.87 11.60 5.52
C PHE A 68 -10.19 11.47 4.76
N VAL A 69 -11.21 10.82 5.33
CA VAL A 69 -12.55 10.78 4.74
C VAL A 69 -13.16 12.18 4.65
N LEU A 70 -13.05 12.99 5.70
CA LEU A 70 -13.52 14.38 5.70
C LEU A 70 -12.81 15.21 4.61
N MET A 71 -11.48 15.08 4.52
CA MET A 71 -10.71 15.74 3.47
C MET A 71 -11.10 15.25 2.07
N ALA A 72 -11.37 13.95 1.88
CA ALA A 72 -11.87 13.42 0.63
C ALA A 72 -13.21 14.07 0.24
N LEU A 73 -14.16 14.16 1.19
CA LEU A 73 -15.47 14.77 0.98
C LEU A 73 -15.37 16.25 0.59
N ILE A 74 -14.50 17.03 1.23
CA ILE A 74 -14.28 18.44 0.89
C ILE A 74 -13.70 18.60 -0.52
N MET A 75 -12.86 17.67 -0.96
CA MET A 75 -12.17 17.73 -2.25
C MET A 75 -12.95 17.10 -3.41
N ILE A 76 -14.22 16.71 -3.22
CA ILE A 76 -15.05 16.15 -4.30
C ILE A 76 -15.23 17.16 -5.42
N GLY A 77 -14.92 16.75 -6.65
CA GLY A 77 -15.17 17.53 -7.86
C GLY A 77 -14.29 18.78 -8.00
N VAL A 78 -13.13 18.81 -7.33
CA VAL A 78 -12.09 19.81 -7.63
C VAL A 78 -11.45 19.46 -8.97
N ARG A 79 -11.42 20.42 -9.89
CA ARG A 79 -10.90 20.20 -11.25
C ARG A 79 -9.67 21.06 -11.56
N SER A 80 -9.48 22.17 -10.87
CA SER A 80 -8.36 23.10 -11.08
C SER A 80 -7.83 23.62 -9.75
N SER A 81 -6.54 23.95 -9.69
CA SER A 81 -5.92 24.52 -8.49
C SER A 81 -6.31 25.98 -8.22
N LYS A 82 -7.12 26.57 -9.11
CA LYS A 82 -7.81 27.85 -8.90
C LYS A 82 -9.06 27.72 -8.02
N ASP A 83 -9.54 26.49 -7.76
CA ASP A 83 -10.66 26.26 -6.84
C ASP A 83 -10.32 26.83 -5.44
N PRO A 84 -11.23 27.55 -4.75
CA PRO A 84 -10.98 28.05 -3.40
C PRO A 84 -10.59 26.95 -2.39
N ARG A 85 -11.00 25.72 -2.68
CA ARG A 85 -10.68 24.49 -1.92
C ARG A 85 -9.20 24.12 -1.99
N ALA A 86 -8.46 24.58 -3.01
CA ALA A 86 -7.01 24.39 -3.15
C ALA A 86 -6.23 25.00 -1.97
N GLY A 87 -6.70 26.13 -1.43
CA GLY A 87 -6.13 26.73 -0.23
C GLY A 87 -6.24 25.82 1.00
N ILE A 88 -7.34 25.06 1.11
CA ILE A 88 -7.51 24.05 2.17
C ILE A 88 -6.61 22.84 1.89
N GLN A 89 -6.46 22.39 0.65
CA GLN A 89 -5.61 21.25 0.30
C GLN A 89 -4.12 21.51 0.55
N ASN A 90 -3.61 22.65 0.10
CA ASN A 90 -2.18 22.96 0.10
C ASN A 90 -1.72 23.81 1.31
N GLY A 91 -2.66 24.45 2.00
CA GLY A 91 -2.39 25.33 3.14
C GLY A 91 -2.80 24.77 4.51
N PHE A 92 -2.78 25.65 5.52
CA PHE A 92 -3.29 25.41 6.89
C PHE A 92 -2.79 24.13 7.58
N TRP A 93 -1.53 23.76 7.37
CA TRP A 93 -0.96 22.53 7.93
C TRP A 93 -1.09 22.45 9.45
N GLY A 94 -0.77 23.51 10.19
CA GLY A 94 -0.89 23.53 11.66
C GLY A 94 -2.30 23.17 12.14
N ILE A 95 -3.34 23.73 11.52
CA ILE A 95 -4.74 23.44 11.87
C ILE A 95 -5.09 21.98 11.57
N LYS A 96 -4.64 21.42 10.44
CA LYS A 96 -4.87 20.01 10.09
C LYS A 96 -4.24 19.06 11.12
N TYR A 97 -2.99 19.31 11.51
CA TYR A 97 -2.32 18.51 12.54
C TYR A 97 -3.04 18.61 13.89
N LEU A 98 -3.47 19.82 14.29
CA LEU A 98 -4.26 20.01 15.51
C LEU A 98 -5.60 19.28 15.45
N LEU A 99 -6.28 19.27 14.30
CA LEU A 99 -7.54 18.56 14.11
C LEU A 99 -7.34 17.05 14.28
N VAL A 100 -6.28 16.48 13.69
CA VAL A 100 -5.96 15.05 13.86
C VAL A 100 -5.62 14.74 15.31
N ILE A 101 -4.79 15.55 15.97
CA ILE A 101 -4.45 15.36 17.40
C ILE A 101 -5.70 15.46 18.28
N GLY A 102 -6.53 16.48 18.08
CA GLY A 102 -7.79 16.64 18.80
C GLY A 102 -8.77 15.50 18.55
N GLY A 103 -8.86 15.02 17.32
CA GLY A 103 -9.64 13.85 16.93
C GLY A 103 -9.14 12.57 17.61
N ILE A 104 -7.82 12.37 17.69
CA ILE A 104 -7.22 11.25 18.42
C ILE A 104 -7.60 11.34 19.89
N ILE A 105 -7.36 12.48 20.56
CA ILE A 105 -7.73 12.68 21.96
C ILE A 105 -9.22 12.40 22.19
N GLY A 106 -10.09 12.93 21.32
CA GLY A 106 -11.54 12.67 21.36
C GLY A 106 -11.90 11.19 21.22
N ALA A 107 -11.20 10.45 20.36
CA ALA A 107 -11.44 9.02 20.16
C ALA A 107 -11.12 8.18 21.42
N PHE A 108 -10.22 8.64 22.30
CA PHE A 108 -9.95 7.99 23.60
C PHE A 108 -11.11 8.07 24.59
N PHE A 109 -12.08 8.97 24.38
CA PHE A 109 -13.29 9.06 25.20
C PHE A 109 -14.42 8.14 24.72
N ILE A 110 -14.26 7.44 23.59
CA ILE A 110 -15.25 6.49 23.10
C ILE A 110 -15.25 5.25 24.02
N PRO A 111 -16.37 4.96 24.72
CA PRO A 111 -16.43 3.86 25.68
C PRO A 111 -16.29 2.51 24.99
N GLU A 112 -15.84 1.52 25.76
CA GLU A 112 -15.77 0.14 25.30
C GLU A 112 -17.17 -0.46 25.12
N GLY A 113 -17.34 -1.18 24.01
CA GLY A 113 -18.62 -1.70 23.57
C GLY A 113 -18.47 -2.27 22.16
N GLN A 114 -19.49 -2.10 21.31
CA GLN A 114 -19.46 -2.60 19.92
C GLN A 114 -18.44 -1.88 19.01
N PHE A 115 -17.84 -0.77 19.45
CA PHE A 115 -16.93 0.04 18.65
C PHE A 115 -15.78 -0.77 18.03
N ALA A 116 -15.04 -1.56 18.83
CA ALA A 116 -13.88 -2.30 18.34
C ALA A 116 -14.28 -3.37 17.32
N GLN A 117 -15.39 -4.08 17.54
CA GLN A 117 -15.88 -5.11 16.62
C GLN A 117 -16.38 -4.49 15.31
N THR A 118 -17.16 -3.40 15.39
CA THR A 118 -17.62 -2.68 14.19
C THR A 118 -16.43 -2.14 13.40
N TRP A 119 -15.49 -1.49 14.08
CA TRP A 119 -14.34 -0.87 13.43
C TRP A 119 -13.37 -1.91 12.84
N MET A 120 -13.27 -3.10 13.44
CA MET A 120 -12.56 -4.24 12.85
C MET A 120 -13.14 -4.62 11.49
N VAL A 121 -14.48 -4.66 11.32
CA VAL A 121 -15.09 -4.99 10.01
C VAL A 121 -14.73 -3.95 8.96
N PHE A 122 -14.85 -2.66 9.28
CA PHE A 122 -14.40 -1.58 8.39
C PHE A 122 -12.89 -1.68 8.10
N GLY A 123 -12.09 -2.02 9.11
CA GLY A 123 -10.66 -2.27 9.00
C GLY A 123 -10.32 -3.41 8.04
N MET A 124 -11.01 -4.54 8.13
CA MET A 124 -10.81 -5.69 7.24
C MET A 124 -11.15 -5.35 5.79
N ILE A 125 -12.29 -4.70 5.55
CA ILE A 125 -12.72 -4.30 4.20
C ILE A 125 -11.74 -3.27 3.63
N GLY A 126 -11.45 -2.20 4.38
CA GLY A 126 -10.55 -1.15 3.94
C GLY A 126 -9.11 -1.63 3.76
N GLY A 127 -8.65 -2.52 4.65
CA GLY A 127 -7.37 -3.17 4.57
C GLY A 127 -7.24 -4.05 3.32
N PHE A 128 -8.28 -4.81 2.97
CA PHE A 128 -8.32 -5.57 1.72
C PHE A 128 -8.26 -4.66 0.49
N CYS A 129 -9.07 -3.59 0.44
CA CYS A 129 -9.02 -2.62 -0.64
C CYS A 129 -7.64 -1.98 -0.78
N PHE A 130 -6.99 -1.62 0.34
CA PHE A 130 -5.65 -1.07 0.32
C PHE A 130 -4.61 -2.10 -0.15
N ILE A 131 -4.75 -3.38 0.22
CA ILE A 131 -3.85 -4.43 -0.28
C ILE A 131 -3.88 -4.43 -1.81
N VAL A 132 -5.07 -4.40 -2.44
CA VAL A 132 -5.17 -4.34 -3.91
C VAL A 132 -4.44 -3.12 -4.49
N ILE A 133 -4.63 -1.94 -3.89
CA ILE A 133 -3.91 -0.72 -4.31
C ILE A 133 -2.39 -0.90 -4.13
N GLN A 134 -1.95 -1.48 -3.02
CA GLN A 134 -0.55 -1.77 -2.74
C GLN A 134 0.04 -2.75 -3.76
N LEU A 135 -0.70 -3.78 -4.19
CA LEU A 135 -0.26 -4.69 -5.26
C LEU A 135 0.02 -3.91 -6.55
N ILE A 136 -0.89 -3.02 -6.93
CA ILE A 136 -0.74 -2.18 -8.13
C ILE A 136 0.48 -1.27 -8.01
N LEU A 137 0.68 -0.61 -6.86
CA LEU A 137 1.83 0.25 -6.61
C LEU A 137 3.16 -0.51 -6.69
N ILE A 138 3.21 -1.76 -6.20
CA ILE A 138 4.42 -2.58 -6.26
C ILE A 138 4.72 -3.03 -7.69
N ILE A 139 3.69 -3.41 -8.47
CA ILE A 139 3.85 -3.77 -9.88
C ILE A 139 4.31 -2.55 -10.69
N ASP A 140 3.68 -1.40 -10.49
CA ASP A 140 4.07 -0.15 -11.14
C ASP A 140 5.49 0.28 -10.77
N PHE A 141 5.90 0.12 -9.50
CA PHE A 141 7.27 0.33 -9.06
C PHE A 141 8.25 -0.61 -9.79
N ALA A 142 7.91 -1.89 -9.94
CA ALA A 142 8.76 -2.87 -10.61
C ALA A 142 8.95 -2.52 -12.10
N HIS A 143 7.88 -2.13 -12.79
CA HIS A 143 7.94 -1.66 -14.18
C HIS A 143 8.74 -0.35 -14.30
N SER A 144 8.43 0.65 -13.46
CA SER A 144 9.10 1.95 -13.46
C SER A 144 10.60 1.83 -13.17
N TRP A 145 11.00 0.93 -12.28
CA TRP A 145 12.42 0.65 -12.03
C TRP A 145 13.08 0.02 -13.26
N ALA A 146 12.49 -1.03 -13.82
CA ALA A 146 13.02 -1.69 -15.02
C ALA A 146 13.17 -0.69 -16.19
N GLU A 147 12.13 0.07 -16.48
CA GLU A 147 12.12 1.08 -17.53
C GLU A 147 13.20 2.16 -17.32
N ASN A 148 13.32 2.70 -16.11
CA ASN A 148 14.32 3.74 -15.81
C ASN A 148 15.76 3.24 -16.01
N TRP A 149 16.06 2.02 -15.57
CA TRP A 149 17.41 1.47 -15.73
C TRP A 149 17.71 1.03 -17.17
N VAL A 150 16.71 0.51 -17.88
CA VAL A 150 16.81 0.19 -19.31
C VAL A 150 17.01 1.46 -20.13
N SER A 151 16.25 2.53 -19.88
CA SER A 151 16.42 3.83 -20.58
C SER A 151 17.81 4.39 -20.38
N LYS A 152 18.32 4.38 -19.14
CA LYS A 152 19.70 4.84 -18.85
C LYS A 152 20.76 4.01 -19.57
N TYR A 153 20.54 2.70 -19.66
CA TYR A 153 21.42 1.84 -20.45
C TYR A 153 21.38 2.18 -21.93
N GLU A 154 20.20 2.39 -22.51
CA GLU A 154 20.03 2.77 -23.92
C GLU A 154 20.67 4.13 -24.24
N GLU A 155 20.50 5.11 -23.36
CA GLU A 155 21.03 6.47 -23.52
C GLU A 155 22.56 6.55 -23.36
N THR A 156 23.12 5.92 -22.32
CA THR A 156 24.57 5.99 -22.06
C THR A 156 25.38 4.88 -22.74
N GLN A 157 24.72 3.82 -23.25
CA GLN A 157 25.34 2.58 -23.73
C GLN A 157 26.39 2.02 -22.74
N SER A 158 26.21 2.33 -21.45
CA SER A 158 27.18 2.01 -20.41
C SER A 158 27.01 0.57 -19.95
N ARG A 159 28.10 -0.20 -20.03
CA ARG A 159 28.16 -1.57 -19.50
C ARG A 159 27.85 -1.66 -18.00
N GLY A 160 27.97 -0.54 -17.27
CA GLY A 160 27.64 -0.46 -15.84
C GLY A 160 26.14 -0.63 -15.57
N TRP A 161 25.27 0.04 -16.34
CA TRP A 161 23.81 -0.09 -16.18
C TRP A 161 23.31 -1.48 -16.56
N TYR A 162 23.90 -2.09 -17.59
CA TYR A 162 23.63 -3.49 -17.95
C TYR A 162 24.03 -4.46 -16.82
N ALA A 163 25.22 -4.28 -16.25
CA ALA A 163 25.67 -5.09 -15.12
C ALA A 163 24.77 -4.91 -13.88
N ALA A 164 24.32 -3.68 -13.60
CA ALA A 164 23.40 -3.39 -12.51
C ALA A 164 22.04 -4.08 -12.71
N LEU A 165 21.44 -3.98 -13.90
CA LEU A 165 20.20 -4.67 -14.26
C LEU A 165 20.31 -6.19 -14.04
N LEU A 166 21.37 -6.80 -14.54
CA LEU A 166 21.60 -8.24 -14.42
C LEU A 166 21.82 -8.66 -12.96
N LEU A 167 22.60 -7.89 -12.19
CA LEU A 167 22.85 -8.16 -10.78
C LEU A 167 21.57 -8.05 -9.95
N ALA A 168 20.75 -7.02 -10.17
CA ALA A 168 19.49 -6.85 -9.48
C ALA A 168 18.54 -8.02 -9.76
N MET A 169 18.38 -8.40 -11.04
CA MET A 169 17.57 -9.54 -11.45
C MET A 169 18.05 -10.85 -10.80
N LEU A 170 19.35 -11.14 -10.89
CA LEU A 170 19.94 -12.36 -10.32
C LEU A 170 19.71 -12.40 -8.81
N THR A 171 19.96 -11.29 -8.11
CA THR A 171 19.78 -11.19 -6.66
C THR A 171 18.33 -11.46 -6.26
N CYS A 172 17.36 -10.83 -6.93
CA CYS A 172 15.94 -11.04 -6.63
C CYS A 172 15.50 -12.50 -6.85
N PHE A 173 15.94 -13.14 -7.93
CA PHE A 173 15.63 -14.55 -8.16
C PHE A 173 16.35 -15.48 -7.18
N THR A 174 17.62 -15.24 -6.87
CA THR A 174 18.34 -16.04 -5.87
C THR A 174 17.65 -15.95 -4.51
N LEU A 175 17.28 -14.75 -4.05
CA LEU A 175 16.51 -14.57 -2.82
C LEU A 175 15.17 -15.29 -2.86
N THR A 176 14.48 -15.25 -4.00
CA THR A 176 13.21 -15.96 -4.20
C THR A 176 13.38 -17.46 -4.04
N ILE A 177 14.36 -18.07 -4.73
CA ILE A 177 14.61 -19.50 -4.66
C ILE A 177 15.08 -19.92 -3.26
N THR A 178 16.01 -19.18 -2.66
CA THR A 178 16.45 -19.43 -1.27
C THR A 178 15.27 -19.37 -0.30
N GLY A 179 14.39 -18.37 -0.43
CA GLY A 179 13.21 -18.26 0.42
C GLY A 179 12.23 -19.42 0.24
N ILE A 180 12.00 -19.88 -0.99
CA ILE A 180 11.14 -21.07 -1.26
C ILE A 180 11.72 -22.31 -0.58
N VAL A 181 13.04 -22.53 -0.68
CA VAL A 181 13.72 -23.64 0.02
C VAL A 181 13.54 -23.54 1.52
N LEU A 182 13.74 -22.35 2.11
CA LEU A 182 13.54 -22.12 3.54
C LEU A 182 12.09 -22.37 3.96
N LEU A 183 11.10 -22.01 3.13
CA LEU A 183 9.69 -22.28 3.41
C LEU A 183 9.39 -23.78 3.46
N TYR A 184 9.92 -24.57 2.52
CA TYR A 184 9.78 -26.03 2.60
C TYR A 184 10.45 -26.61 3.85
N VAL A 185 11.62 -26.11 4.24
CA VAL A 185 12.35 -26.61 5.43
C VAL A 185 11.64 -26.27 6.74
N PHE A 186 11.13 -25.05 6.90
CA PHE A 186 10.61 -24.55 8.19
C PHE A 186 9.09 -24.65 8.36
N TYR A 187 8.33 -24.70 7.27
CA TYR A 187 6.85 -24.66 7.31
C TYR A 187 6.19 -25.94 6.78
N THR A 188 6.97 -26.99 6.49
CA THR A 188 6.44 -28.29 6.06
C THR A 188 7.09 -29.46 6.81
N LYS A 189 6.39 -30.60 6.86
CA LYS A 189 6.86 -31.86 7.45
C LYS A 189 6.66 -33.00 6.44
N SER A 190 7.42 -34.08 6.60
CA SER A 190 7.30 -35.27 5.74
C SER A 190 5.87 -35.84 5.77
N SER A 191 5.29 -36.00 6.96
CA SER A 191 3.88 -36.37 7.18
C SER A 191 3.04 -35.17 7.60
N GLY A 192 1.94 -34.90 6.88
CA GLY A 192 1.01 -33.78 7.16
C GLY A 192 1.43 -32.44 6.56
N CYS A 193 0.76 -31.36 7.00
CA CYS A 193 0.97 -29.98 6.52
C CYS A 193 0.76 -29.80 5.00
N ASP A 194 -0.21 -30.52 4.43
CA ASP A 194 -0.43 -30.53 2.99
C ASP A 194 -0.88 -29.18 2.44
N LEU A 195 -1.58 -28.38 3.26
CA LEU A 195 -1.98 -27.03 2.89
C LEU A 195 -0.77 -26.11 2.69
N SER A 196 0.22 -26.16 3.60
CA SER A 196 1.47 -25.40 3.47
C SER A 196 2.25 -25.84 2.23
N LYS A 197 2.36 -27.16 2.00
CA LYS A 197 3.00 -27.72 0.80
C LYS A 197 2.31 -27.22 -0.47
N PHE A 198 0.98 -27.24 -0.50
CA PHE A 198 0.18 -26.77 -1.62
C PHE A 198 0.44 -25.28 -1.90
N PHE A 199 0.36 -24.42 -0.88
CA PHE A 199 0.57 -22.98 -1.01
C PHE A 199 1.96 -22.62 -1.55
N ILE A 200 3.02 -23.27 -1.04
CA ILE A 200 4.39 -23.04 -1.56
C ILE A 200 4.49 -23.51 -3.01
N SER A 201 3.94 -24.70 -3.33
CA SER A 201 4.08 -25.30 -4.66
C SER A 201 3.31 -24.52 -5.73
N ILE A 202 2.08 -24.09 -5.45
CA ILE A 202 1.28 -23.31 -6.41
C ILE A 202 1.93 -21.95 -6.68
N ASN A 203 2.44 -21.27 -5.65
CA ASN A 203 3.08 -19.97 -5.83
C ASN A 203 4.42 -20.09 -6.58
N LEU A 204 5.18 -21.16 -6.37
CA LEU A 204 6.36 -21.46 -7.19
C LEU A 204 5.98 -21.64 -8.66
N ILE A 205 4.95 -22.43 -8.97
CA ILE A 205 4.48 -22.64 -10.34
C ILE A 205 4.04 -21.32 -10.98
N LEU A 206 3.24 -20.53 -10.26
CA LEU A 206 2.73 -19.24 -10.74
C LEU A 206 3.85 -18.23 -11.00
N VAL A 207 4.89 -18.21 -10.16
CA VAL A 207 6.09 -17.36 -10.36
C VAL A 207 6.87 -17.78 -11.62
N VAL A 208 7.03 -19.08 -11.86
CA VAL A 208 7.67 -19.60 -13.07
C VAL A 208 6.86 -19.21 -14.31
N ILE A 209 5.53 -19.36 -14.27
CA ILE A 209 4.64 -18.95 -15.36
C ILE A 209 4.76 -17.44 -15.61
N ALA A 210 4.70 -16.60 -14.57
CA ALA A 210 4.82 -15.15 -14.70
C ALA A 210 6.17 -14.72 -15.32
N SER A 211 7.25 -15.42 -14.95
CA SER A 211 8.58 -15.19 -15.52
C SER A 211 8.65 -15.61 -16.99
N ALA A 212 8.09 -16.76 -17.36
CA ALA A 212 7.99 -17.20 -18.75
C ALA A 212 7.14 -16.25 -19.61
N VAL A 213 6.03 -15.75 -19.06
CA VAL A 213 5.17 -14.77 -19.74
C VAL A 213 5.92 -13.46 -20.02
N SER A 214 6.75 -13.00 -19.10
CA SER A 214 7.52 -11.76 -19.26
C SER A 214 8.55 -11.76 -20.40
N ILE A 215 8.89 -12.93 -20.94
CA ILE A 215 9.88 -13.09 -22.03
C ILE A 215 9.26 -13.62 -23.33
N LEU A 216 7.95 -13.82 -23.39
CA LEU A 216 7.27 -14.28 -24.60
C LEU A 216 7.42 -13.22 -25.71
N PRO A 217 7.84 -13.59 -26.93
CA PRO A 217 8.00 -12.64 -28.03
C PRO A 217 6.73 -11.82 -28.30
N ALA A 218 5.56 -12.47 -28.26
CA ALA A 218 4.26 -11.81 -28.44
C ALA A 218 3.97 -10.70 -27.40
N VAL A 219 4.46 -10.85 -26.17
CA VAL A 219 4.36 -9.83 -25.12
C VAL A 219 5.37 -8.71 -25.38
N GLN A 220 6.60 -9.05 -25.75
CA GLN A 220 7.66 -8.08 -26.01
C GLN A 220 7.40 -7.22 -27.26
N GLU A 221 6.66 -7.73 -28.25
CA GLU A 221 6.20 -6.95 -29.41
C GLU A 221 5.28 -5.79 -29.00
N HIS A 222 4.41 -6.00 -28.00
CA HIS A 222 3.47 -4.98 -27.52
C HIS A 222 4.03 -4.17 -26.33
N GLN A 223 5.01 -4.73 -25.62
CA GLN A 223 5.73 -4.06 -24.53
C GLN A 223 7.24 -4.33 -24.63
N PRO A 224 7.99 -3.54 -25.42
CA PRO A 224 9.41 -3.79 -25.66
C PRO A 224 10.29 -3.61 -24.40
N ARG A 225 9.78 -2.85 -23.42
CA ARG A 225 10.45 -2.63 -22.13
C ARG A 225 10.15 -3.75 -21.12
N SER A 226 9.33 -4.73 -21.47
CA SER A 226 9.08 -5.88 -20.61
C SER A 226 10.30 -6.81 -20.54
N GLY A 227 10.70 -7.13 -19.31
CA GLY A 227 11.88 -7.95 -19.06
C GLY A 227 11.79 -8.76 -17.77
N LEU A 228 12.87 -9.48 -17.47
CA LEU A 228 12.96 -10.38 -16.32
C LEU A 228 13.14 -9.66 -14.97
N LEU A 229 13.57 -8.40 -14.96
CA LEU A 229 13.76 -7.66 -13.71
C LEU A 229 12.42 -7.47 -12.99
N GLN A 230 11.41 -6.98 -13.70
CA GLN A 230 10.10 -6.73 -13.11
C GLN A 230 9.43 -8.03 -12.60
N SER A 231 9.54 -9.15 -13.34
CA SER A 231 9.06 -10.46 -12.86
C SER A 231 9.83 -10.94 -11.62
N SER A 232 11.14 -10.71 -11.55
CA SER A 232 11.95 -11.09 -10.39
C SER A 232 11.55 -10.34 -9.10
N VAL A 233 11.21 -9.04 -9.21
CA VAL A 233 10.75 -8.22 -8.09
C VAL A 233 9.36 -8.68 -7.63
N VAL A 234 8.43 -8.91 -8.57
CA VAL A 234 7.09 -9.44 -8.27
C VAL A 234 7.19 -10.82 -7.59
N SER A 235 8.10 -11.68 -8.07
CA SER A 235 8.34 -13.02 -7.50
C SER A 235 8.83 -12.96 -6.06
N LEU A 236 9.74 -12.03 -5.75
CA LEU A 236 10.22 -11.81 -4.39
C LEU A 236 9.10 -11.33 -3.46
N TYR A 237 8.20 -10.48 -3.96
CA TYR A 237 7.06 -10.01 -3.19
C TYR A 237 6.01 -11.11 -2.97
N VAL A 238 5.75 -11.96 -3.97
CA VAL A 238 4.90 -13.17 -3.82
C VAL A 238 5.48 -14.11 -2.77
N LEU A 239 6.80 -14.32 -2.77
CA LEU A 239 7.47 -15.10 -1.72
C LEU A 239 7.21 -14.49 -0.34
N TYR A 240 7.36 -13.18 -0.19
CA TYR A 240 7.05 -12.48 1.07
C TYR A 240 5.60 -12.71 1.52
N LEU A 241 4.62 -12.57 0.62
CA LEU A 241 3.21 -12.82 0.93
C LEU A 241 2.97 -14.28 1.34
N THR A 242 3.65 -15.23 0.67
CA THR A 242 3.58 -16.67 1.00
C THR A 242 4.12 -16.94 2.39
N TRP A 243 5.31 -16.41 2.72
CA TRP A 243 5.91 -16.53 4.05
C TRP A 243 5.03 -15.90 5.14
N SER A 244 4.50 -14.70 4.86
CA SER A 244 3.61 -13.97 5.77
C SER A 244 2.27 -14.69 5.96
N ALA A 245 1.77 -15.43 4.98
CA ALA A 245 0.57 -16.26 5.12
C ALA A 245 0.85 -17.48 6.00
N LEU A 246 1.94 -18.21 5.73
CA LEU A 246 2.31 -19.44 6.44
C LEU A 246 2.68 -19.19 7.91
N SER A 247 3.22 -18.02 8.22
CA SER A 247 3.49 -17.60 9.60
C SER A 247 2.21 -17.45 10.44
N ASN A 248 1.06 -17.21 9.79
CA ASN A 248 -0.27 -17.15 10.41
C ASN A 248 -1.07 -18.46 10.29
N ALA A 249 -0.47 -19.51 9.71
CA ALA A 249 -1.05 -20.85 9.62
C ALA A 249 -0.94 -21.61 10.96
N SER A 250 -1.42 -22.85 11.02
CA SER A 250 -1.43 -23.66 12.24
C SER A 250 -0.02 -23.86 12.82
N ALA A 251 0.09 -23.73 14.15
CA ALA A 251 1.35 -23.83 14.89
C ALA A 251 2.02 -25.20 14.75
N GLU A 252 1.23 -26.26 14.49
CA GLU A 252 1.75 -27.61 14.28
C GLU A 252 2.71 -27.70 13.08
N CYS A 253 2.50 -26.87 12.06
CA CYS A 253 3.30 -26.85 10.83
C CYS A 253 4.39 -25.78 10.83
N ASN A 254 4.40 -24.88 11.81
CA ASN A 254 5.34 -23.77 11.89
C ASN A 254 6.43 -24.09 12.93
N PHE A 255 7.60 -24.53 12.46
CA PHE A 255 8.73 -24.88 13.34
C PHE A 255 9.29 -23.64 14.07
N ILE A 256 9.07 -22.44 13.53
CA ILE A 256 9.56 -21.17 14.08
C ILE A 256 8.74 -20.74 15.31
N SER A 257 7.45 -21.08 15.37
CA SER A 257 6.58 -20.78 16.52
C SER A 257 6.80 -21.65 17.76
N GLY A 258 7.58 -22.73 17.66
CA GLY A 258 7.93 -23.59 18.81
C GLY A 258 8.96 -22.98 19.77
N GLY A 259 9.57 -21.85 19.41
CA GLY A 259 10.50 -21.10 20.25
C GLY A 259 9.81 -19.95 20.96
N ASN A 260 9.87 -19.94 22.29
CA ASN A 260 9.32 -18.91 23.17
C ASN A 260 9.89 -17.51 22.81
N GLN A 261 9.22 -16.74 21.95
CA GLN A 261 9.54 -15.33 21.70
C GLN A 261 8.27 -14.47 21.64
N SER A 262 8.02 -13.83 22.78
CA SER A 262 7.26 -12.59 22.93
C SER A 262 8.13 -11.41 22.46
N SER A 263 8.16 -11.17 21.15
CA SER A 263 8.73 -9.94 20.58
C SER A 263 8.01 -9.66 19.27
N PHE A 264 7.72 -8.38 19.01
CA PHE A 264 7.06 -7.84 17.83
C PHE A 264 7.32 -8.70 16.58
N ASP A 265 6.27 -9.31 16.02
CA ASP A 265 6.43 -10.32 14.98
C ASP A 265 7.21 -9.74 13.80
N LYS A 266 8.38 -10.32 13.48
CA LYS A 266 9.29 -9.85 12.41
C LYS A 266 8.57 -9.63 11.08
N GLN A 267 7.51 -10.42 10.84
CA GLN A 267 6.58 -10.27 9.74
C GLN A 267 5.91 -8.89 9.70
N SER A 268 5.33 -8.45 10.84
CA SER A 268 4.63 -7.18 10.92
C SER A 268 5.59 -6.03 10.67
N VAL A 269 6.85 -6.10 11.13
CA VAL A 269 7.89 -5.10 10.81
C VAL A 269 8.12 -4.98 9.31
N ILE A 270 8.28 -6.10 8.59
CA ILE A 270 8.51 -6.07 7.13
C ILE A 270 7.27 -5.52 6.42
N GLY A 271 6.07 -5.89 6.84
CA GLY A 271 4.82 -5.34 6.31
C GLY A 271 4.71 -3.83 6.51
N LEU A 272 5.13 -3.31 7.67
CA LEU A 272 5.20 -1.88 7.94
C LEU A 272 6.16 -1.17 7.00
N VAL A 273 7.34 -1.72 6.77
CA VAL A 273 8.33 -1.14 5.83
C VAL A 273 7.76 -1.08 4.41
N ILE A 274 7.15 -2.18 3.94
CA ILE A 274 6.53 -2.21 2.60
C ILE A 274 5.41 -1.17 2.49
N TRP A 275 4.59 -1.02 3.54
CA TRP A 275 3.55 0.00 3.59
C TRP A 275 4.12 1.41 3.54
N VAL A 276 5.16 1.72 4.33
CA VAL A 276 5.84 3.03 4.29
C VAL A 276 6.40 3.32 2.91
N CYS A 277 7.13 2.36 2.31
CA CYS A 277 7.67 2.49 0.96
C CYS A 277 6.56 2.71 -0.08
N SER A 278 5.43 1.99 0.03
CA SER A 278 4.29 2.14 -0.88
C SER A 278 3.65 3.52 -0.78
N MET A 279 3.49 4.04 0.45
CA MET A 279 2.92 5.37 0.67
C MET A 279 3.85 6.49 0.19
N LEU A 280 5.16 6.34 0.41
CA LEU A 280 6.17 7.28 -0.11
C LEU A 280 6.20 7.24 -1.63
N TYR A 281 6.22 6.04 -2.23
CA TYR A 281 6.19 5.85 -3.67
C TYR A 281 4.94 6.48 -4.30
N SER A 282 3.76 6.19 -3.75
CA SER A 282 2.49 6.80 -4.18
C SER A 282 2.55 8.33 -4.12
N SER A 283 3.11 8.88 -3.05
CA SER A 283 3.24 10.34 -2.88
C SER A 283 4.20 10.96 -3.90
N ILE A 284 5.35 10.31 -4.14
CA ILE A 284 6.35 10.76 -5.13
C ILE A 284 5.76 10.68 -6.54
N ARG A 285 5.12 9.57 -6.89
CA ARG A 285 4.50 9.36 -8.20
C ARG A 285 3.37 10.35 -8.47
N THR A 286 2.60 10.69 -7.43
CA THR A 286 1.57 11.74 -7.50
C THR A 286 2.18 13.13 -7.70
N ALA A 287 3.34 13.41 -7.08
CA ALA A 287 4.04 14.68 -7.21
C ALA A 287 4.82 14.84 -8.53
N SER A 288 5.24 13.75 -9.17
CA SER A 288 6.15 13.77 -10.33
C SER A 288 5.44 13.79 -11.70
N SER A 289 4.22 14.32 -11.79
CA SER A 289 3.48 14.58 -13.05
C SER A 289 3.43 13.42 -14.07
N SER A 290 3.21 12.18 -13.62
CA SER A 290 2.94 11.04 -14.52
C SER A 290 1.96 10.05 -13.87
N SER A 291 0.86 10.59 -13.35
CA SER A 291 -0.26 9.85 -12.78
C SER A 291 -1.08 9.16 -13.88
N LYS A 292 -0.47 8.20 -14.59
CA LYS A 292 -1.20 7.21 -15.41
C LYS A 292 -1.81 6.07 -14.58
N ILE A 293 -1.65 6.09 -13.25
CA ILE A 293 -2.14 5.06 -12.33
C ILE A 293 -3.56 5.36 -11.85
N THR A 294 -4.41 5.93 -12.70
CA THR A 294 -5.84 5.99 -12.41
C THR A 294 -6.63 5.39 -13.55
N MET A 295 -7.01 4.12 -13.38
CA MET A 295 -8.22 3.49 -13.96
C MET A 295 -9.52 4.26 -13.65
N SER A 296 -9.44 5.52 -13.20
CA SER A 296 -10.55 6.42 -12.95
C SER A 296 -10.79 7.41 -14.10
N GLU A 297 -9.84 7.60 -15.03
CA GLU A 297 -10.06 8.54 -16.15
C GLU A 297 -11.11 8.04 -17.15
N HIS A 298 -11.38 6.73 -17.23
CA HIS A 298 -12.38 6.20 -18.15
C HIS A 298 -13.83 6.17 -17.63
N ILE A 299 -14.10 6.48 -16.36
CA ILE A 299 -15.47 6.45 -15.80
C ILE A 299 -16.12 7.84 -15.74
N LEU A 300 -15.35 8.93 -15.72
CA LEU A 300 -15.89 10.30 -15.55
C LEU A 300 -15.80 11.19 -16.80
N ALA A 301 -15.19 10.72 -17.89
CA ALA A 301 -15.07 11.47 -19.14
C ALA A 301 -16.20 11.21 -20.15
N LYS A 302 -17.20 10.38 -19.83
CA LYS A 302 -18.29 10.02 -20.77
C LYS A 302 -19.68 10.55 -20.42
N GLU A 303 -19.79 11.72 -19.80
CA GLU A 303 -21.05 12.49 -19.84
C GLU A 303 -20.74 13.99 -19.95
N GLY A 304 -20.74 14.51 -21.19
CA GLY A 304 -20.49 15.93 -21.42
C GLY A 304 -20.29 16.37 -22.87
N SER A 305 -21.23 16.03 -23.76
CA SER A 305 -21.50 16.71 -25.04
C SER A 305 -20.42 16.67 -26.14
N GLY A 306 -20.85 16.27 -27.34
CA GLY A 306 -20.00 16.16 -28.53
C GLY A 306 -19.44 17.49 -29.06
N GLY A 307 -18.32 17.37 -29.78
CA GLY A 307 -17.73 18.45 -30.55
C GLY A 307 -16.34 18.10 -31.07
N GLN A 308 -16.28 17.75 -32.36
CA GLN A 308 -15.19 17.90 -33.34
C GLN A 308 -13.72 17.66 -32.93
N GLY A 309 -13.08 16.76 -33.70
CA GLY A 309 -11.64 16.57 -33.69
C GLY A 309 -10.84 17.80 -34.08
N GLY A 310 -9.58 17.79 -33.65
CA GLY A 310 -8.58 18.79 -34.02
C GLY A 310 -7.18 18.22 -33.80
N LEU A 311 -6.61 17.65 -34.86
CA LEU A 311 -5.17 17.60 -35.08
C LEU A 311 -4.62 19.03 -35.04
N ILE A 312 -3.65 19.32 -34.18
CA ILE A 312 -2.75 20.45 -34.39
C ILE A 312 -1.33 20.01 -34.04
N ALA A 313 -0.56 19.73 -35.10
CA ALA A 313 0.87 19.90 -35.14
C ALA A 313 1.20 21.39 -35.01
N ASN A 314 2.27 21.76 -34.30
CA ASN A 314 2.86 23.09 -34.46
C ASN A 314 4.36 22.95 -34.73
N GLU A 315 4.71 23.36 -35.95
CA GLU A 315 6.03 23.64 -36.48
C GLU A 315 6.68 24.87 -35.82
N GLU A 316 7.99 24.98 -36.07
CA GLU A 316 8.89 26.07 -35.74
C GLU A 316 8.50 27.42 -36.37
N GLY A 317 8.90 28.52 -35.71
CA GLY A 317 9.28 29.78 -36.38
C GLY A 317 8.82 31.08 -35.71
N GLY A 318 9.78 31.94 -35.34
CA GLY A 318 9.62 33.40 -35.51
C GLY A 318 9.76 34.32 -34.28
N ASP A 319 11.01 34.57 -33.89
CA ASP A 319 11.64 35.83 -33.41
C ASP A 319 10.79 37.06 -32.99
N SER A 320 11.08 37.57 -31.78
CA SER A 320 11.56 38.96 -31.57
C SER A 320 12.08 39.13 -30.14
N GLY A 321 13.33 39.57 -30.01
CA GLY A 321 14.12 39.50 -28.78
C GLY A 321 14.04 40.70 -27.84
N GLU A 322 14.66 40.52 -26.66
CA GLU A 322 15.54 41.51 -26.04
C GLU A 322 16.48 40.81 -25.04
N ALA A 323 17.75 41.23 -25.04
CA ALA A 323 18.87 40.58 -24.37
C ALA A 323 19.09 41.10 -22.93
N GLY A 324 19.52 40.21 -22.02
CA GLY A 324 19.90 40.60 -20.66
C GLY A 324 20.47 39.50 -19.76
N ARG A 325 21.72 39.09 -20.01
CA ARG A 325 22.76 38.59 -19.08
C ARG A 325 22.39 37.63 -17.91
N GLY A 326 22.82 36.38 -18.07
CA GLY A 326 23.89 35.74 -17.25
C GLY A 326 23.66 35.50 -15.75
N GLY A 327 23.47 34.24 -15.37
CA GLY A 327 23.60 33.77 -13.99
C GLY A 327 23.13 32.32 -13.83
N THR A 328 24.06 31.38 -13.80
CA THR A 328 23.86 29.95 -13.55
C THR A 328 23.32 29.70 -12.14
N SER A 329 22.07 29.27 -12.08
CA SER A 329 21.52 28.44 -11.01
C SER A 329 20.35 27.68 -11.62
N GLU A 330 20.56 26.39 -11.91
CA GLU A 330 19.47 25.45 -12.13
C GLU A 330 18.70 25.31 -10.80
N GLU A 331 17.88 26.31 -10.51
CA GLU A 331 16.74 26.12 -9.62
C GLU A 331 15.85 25.11 -10.33
N ALA A 332 15.66 23.95 -9.70
CA ALA A 332 14.65 22.98 -10.07
C ALA A 332 13.29 23.72 -10.05
N LYS A 333 12.89 24.26 -11.22
CA LYS A 333 11.59 24.87 -11.41
C LYS A 333 10.54 23.80 -11.20
N VAL A 334 9.90 23.83 -10.03
CA VAL A 334 8.63 23.15 -9.80
C VAL A 334 7.63 23.76 -10.77
N PHE A 335 7.38 23.07 -11.88
CA PHE A 335 6.40 23.51 -12.86
C PHE A 335 5.01 23.32 -12.24
N ASP A 336 4.35 24.42 -11.84
CA ASP A 336 2.98 24.41 -11.32
C ASP A 336 2.02 24.16 -12.48
N ASN A 337 1.91 22.89 -12.87
CA ASN A 337 1.15 22.46 -14.04
C ASN A 337 -0.35 22.23 -13.74
N GLU A 338 -0.86 22.73 -12.60
CA GLU A 338 -2.26 22.53 -12.17
C GLU A 338 -3.16 23.76 -12.42
N ALA A 339 -2.68 24.76 -13.16
CA ALA A 339 -3.41 25.99 -13.43
C ALA A 339 -4.72 25.76 -14.21
N ASP A 340 -4.75 24.75 -15.09
CA ASP A 340 -5.88 24.45 -15.97
C ASP A 340 -6.56 23.11 -15.66
N SER A 341 -5.84 22.14 -15.09
CA SER A 341 -6.41 20.88 -14.59
C SER A 341 -5.54 20.24 -13.50
N VAL A 342 -6.14 19.64 -12.48
CA VAL A 342 -5.39 18.88 -11.45
C VAL A 342 -4.76 17.62 -12.05
N ALA A 343 -3.48 17.36 -11.73
CA ALA A 343 -2.75 16.20 -12.25
C ALA A 343 -3.27 14.85 -11.71
N TYR A 344 -3.99 14.86 -10.60
CA TYR A 344 -4.59 13.68 -9.98
C TYR A 344 -5.87 14.05 -9.25
N SER A 345 -6.76 13.08 -9.04
CA SER A 345 -7.96 13.29 -8.23
C SER A 345 -7.59 13.45 -6.75
N TRP A 346 -7.75 14.66 -6.22
CA TRP A 346 -7.51 14.95 -4.80
C TRP A 346 -8.43 14.15 -3.88
N THR A 347 -9.66 13.85 -4.32
CA THR A 347 -10.58 12.94 -3.61
C THR A 347 -9.99 11.54 -3.50
N PHE A 348 -9.56 10.98 -4.63
CA PHE A 348 -9.02 9.62 -4.67
C PHE A 348 -7.76 9.50 -3.81
N PHE A 349 -6.88 10.51 -3.85
CA PHE A 349 -5.70 10.57 -2.99
C PHE A 349 -6.06 10.43 -1.50
N HIS A 350 -7.04 11.19 -1.00
CA HIS A 350 -7.44 11.09 0.40
C HIS A 350 -8.14 9.75 0.72
N ILE A 351 -8.89 9.18 -0.22
CA ILE A 351 -9.47 7.83 -0.07
C ILE A 351 -8.37 6.78 0.09
N VAL A 352 -7.32 6.82 -0.74
CA VAL A 352 -6.17 5.91 -0.63
C VAL A 352 -5.51 6.01 0.75
N PHE A 353 -5.36 7.23 1.30
CA PHE A 353 -4.80 7.45 2.63
C PHE A 353 -5.72 6.97 3.77
N ALA A 354 -7.04 7.11 3.62
CA ALA A 354 -8.01 6.53 4.56
C ALA A 354 -7.91 4.99 4.57
N LEU A 355 -7.86 4.37 3.39
CA LEU A 355 -7.66 2.92 3.25
C LEU A 355 -6.31 2.46 3.81
N ALA A 356 -5.24 3.23 3.58
CA ALA A 356 -3.91 2.99 4.16
C ALA A 356 -3.95 3.00 5.68
N THR A 357 -4.74 3.90 6.27
CA THR A 357 -4.97 4.01 7.72
C THR A 357 -5.72 2.80 8.27
N LEU A 358 -6.68 2.24 7.52
CA LEU A 358 -7.40 1.02 7.91
C LEU A 358 -6.49 -0.22 7.80
N TYR A 359 -5.66 -0.31 6.76
CA TYR A 359 -4.68 -1.39 6.61
C TYR A 359 -3.66 -1.43 7.75
N ILE A 360 -3.08 -0.27 8.09
CA ILE A 360 -2.06 -0.19 9.14
C ILE A 360 -2.64 -0.57 10.49
N MET A 361 -3.88 -0.18 10.77
CA MET A 361 -4.63 -0.57 11.96
C MET A 361 -4.70 -2.11 12.07
N MET A 362 -5.19 -2.78 11.02
CA MET A 362 -5.32 -4.24 11.02
C MET A 362 -3.97 -4.96 11.12
N THR A 363 -2.92 -4.39 10.51
CA THR A 363 -1.57 -4.96 10.54
C THR A 363 -0.96 -4.85 11.94
N LEU A 364 -1.10 -3.69 12.59
CA LEU A 364 -0.60 -3.44 13.95
C LEU A 364 -1.36 -4.25 15.02
N THR A 365 -2.62 -4.57 14.78
CA THR A 365 -3.42 -5.44 15.64
C THR A 365 -3.36 -6.92 15.23
N ASN A 366 -2.40 -7.31 14.37
CA ASN A 366 -2.22 -8.69 13.89
C ASN A 366 -3.50 -9.36 13.34
N TRP A 367 -4.41 -8.57 12.77
CA TRP A 367 -5.72 -9.03 12.30
C TRP A 367 -6.55 -9.76 13.38
N TYR A 368 -6.28 -9.47 14.65
CA TYR A 368 -6.89 -10.09 15.81
C TYR A 368 -8.40 -9.81 15.87
N ASN A 369 -9.16 -10.84 16.23
CA ASN A 369 -10.59 -10.70 16.52
C ASN A 369 -10.79 -10.38 18.02
N PRO A 370 -11.36 -9.21 18.37
CA PRO A 370 -11.60 -8.80 19.76
C PRO A 370 -12.47 -9.76 20.58
N SER A 371 -13.19 -10.71 19.94
CA SER A 371 -14.08 -11.65 20.62
C SER A 371 -13.49 -13.04 20.87
N SER A 372 -12.24 -13.31 20.49
CA SER A 372 -11.57 -14.61 20.65
C SER A 372 -10.37 -14.55 21.60
N GLU A 373 -9.96 -15.67 22.18
CA GLU A 373 -8.68 -15.73 22.91
C GLU A 373 -7.52 -15.32 22.00
N LEU A 374 -6.49 -14.68 22.58
CA LEU A 374 -5.30 -14.20 21.85
C LEU A 374 -4.46 -15.39 21.36
N SER A 375 -4.85 -16.01 20.25
CA SER A 375 -4.06 -16.99 19.53
C SER A 375 -3.28 -16.32 18.39
N LYS A 376 -2.06 -16.80 18.13
CA LYS A 376 -1.25 -16.37 16.98
C LYS A 376 -1.77 -16.92 15.64
N GLU A 377 -2.62 -17.94 15.70
CA GLU A 377 -3.22 -18.57 14.53
C GLU A 377 -4.37 -17.73 13.99
N ASN A 378 -4.30 -17.33 12.73
CA ASN A 378 -5.34 -16.51 12.11
C ASN A 378 -5.58 -16.95 10.67
N ALA A 379 -6.51 -17.89 10.51
CA ALA A 379 -6.88 -18.43 9.21
C ALA A 379 -7.39 -17.35 8.25
N ALA A 380 -8.13 -16.34 8.73
CA ALA A 380 -8.62 -15.25 7.90
C ALA A 380 -7.45 -14.41 7.34
N SER A 381 -6.49 -14.06 8.19
CA SER A 381 -5.29 -13.32 7.78
C SER A 381 -4.43 -14.14 6.79
N MET A 382 -4.26 -15.45 7.04
CA MET A 382 -3.58 -16.36 6.11
C MET A 382 -4.24 -16.35 4.72
N TRP A 383 -5.56 -16.52 4.66
CA TRP A 383 -6.30 -16.55 3.39
C TRP A 383 -6.26 -15.21 2.65
N ILE A 384 -6.36 -14.08 3.34
CA ILE A 384 -6.24 -12.76 2.73
C ILE A 384 -4.85 -12.62 2.07
N LYS A 385 -3.78 -13.03 2.75
CA LYS A 385 -2.41 -12.93 2.22
C LYS A 385 -2.16 -13.87 1.05
N ILE A 386 -2.62 -15.13 1.11
CA ILE A 386 -2.42 -16.08 0.00
C ILE A 386 -3.21 -15.69 -1.24
N THR A 387 -4.47 -15.26 -1.08
CA THR A 387 -5.29 -14.78 -2.20
C THR A 387 -4.73 -13.49 -2.79
N SER A 388 -4.17 -12.61 -1.96
CA SER A 388 -3.43 -11.43 -2.43
C SER A 388 -2.19 -11.79 -3.25
N SER A 389 -1.53 -12.90 -2.94
CA SER A 389 -0.38 -13.38 -3.74
C SER A 389 -0.82 -13.83 -5.14
N TRP A 390 -1.95 -14.54 -5.25
CA TRP A 390 -2.52 -14.95 -6.53
C TRP A 390 -3.02 -13.76 -7.33
N LEU A 391 -3.68 -12.81 -6.65
CA LEU A 391 -4.14 -11.57 -7.26
C LEU A 391 -2.96 -10.74 -7.78
N CYS A 392 -1.85 -10.67 -7.04
CA CYS A 392 -0.63 -9.97 -7.47
C CYS A 392 -0.09 -10.54 -8.79
N ILE A 393 0.03 -11.87 -8.87
CA ILE A 393 0.49 -12.54 -10.09
C ILE A 393 -0.51 -12.36 -11.23
N GLY A 394 -1.81 -12.50 -10.94
CA GLY A 394 -2.87 -12.31 -11.93
C GLY A 394 -2.86 -10.89 -12.51
N LEU A 395 -2.76 -9.88 -11.66
CA LEU A 395 -2.63 -8.48 -12.07
C LEU A 395 -1.36 -8.24 -12.88
N TYR A 396 -0.22 -8.80 -12.46
CA TYR A 396 1.04 -8.67 -13.20
C TYR A 396 1.00 -9.35 -14.57
N ILE A 397 0.48 -10.56 -14.67
CA ILE A 397 0.30 -11.24 -15.96
C ILE A 397 -0.67 -10.45 -16.83
N TRP A 398 -1.72 -9.89 -16.23
CA TRP A 398 -2.68 -9.05 -16.94
C TRP A 398 -2.06 -7.76 -17.47
N THR A 399 -1.19 -7.08 -16.72
CA THR A 399 -0.51 -5.86 -17.22
C THR A 399 0.39 -6.15 -18.42
N LEU A 400 0.96 -7.36 -18.50
CA LEU A 400 1.76 -7.82 -19.65
C LEU A 400 0.89 -8.28 -20.83
N ALA A 401 -0.18 -9.02 -20.57
CA ALA A 401 -0.97 -9.67 -21.60
C ALA A 401 -2.07 -8.77 -22.18
N ALA A 402 -2.62 -7.83 -21.42
CA ALA A 402 -3.74 -6.99 -21.86
C ALA A 402 -3.46 -6.20 -23.15
N PRO A 403 -2.27 -5.61 -23.36
CA PRO A 403 -1.94 -4.95 -24.64
C PRO A 403 -1.93 -5.90 -25.83
N ALA A 404 -1.52 -7.16 -25.64
CA ALA A 404 -1.50 -8.17 -26.71
C ALA A 404 -2.90 -8.75 -27.00
N VAL A 405 -3.77 -8.83 -25.99
CA VAL A 405 -5.13 -9.38 -26.13
C VAL A 405 -6.12 -8.33 -26.67
N PHE A 406 -5.91 -7.05 -26.35
CA PHE A 406 -6.78 -5.94 -26.77
C PHE A 406 -5.99 -4.85 -27.51
N PRO A 407 -5.43 -5.14 -28.70
CA PRO A 407 -4.57 -4.20 -29.42
C PRO A 407 -5.26 -2.87 -29.79
N ASP A 408 -6.59 -2.86 -29.92
CA ASP A 408 -7.38 -1.67 -30.25
C ASP A 408 -7.65 -0.74 -29.05
N ARG A 409 -7.22 -1.12 -27.85
CA ARG A 409 -7.39 -0.31 -26.63
C ARG A 409 -6.08 0.40 -26.33
N ASP A 410 -6.14 1.72 -26.22
CA ASP A 410 -4.99 2.52 -25.80
C ASP A 410 -4.67 2.20 -24.32
N PHE A 411 -3.51 1.58 -24.10
CA PHE A 411 -2.97 1.30 -22.77
C PHE A 411 -1.83 2.26 -22.40
N SER A 412 -1.60 3.28 -23.23
CA SER A 412 -0.43 4.16 -23.18
C SER A 412 -0.47 5.18 -22.06
#